data_AF-A0A947YSI7-F1
#
_entry.id   AF-A0A947YSI7-F1
#
_cell.length_a   1.000
_cell.length_b   1.000
_cell.length_c   1.000
_cell.angle_alpha   90.00
_cell.angle_beta   90.00
_cell.angle_gamma   90.00
#
_symmetry.space_group_name_H-M   'P 1'
#
loop_
_entity.id
_entity.type
_entity.pdbx_description
1 polymer ?
#
loop_
_entity_poly.entity_id
_entity_poly.type
_entity_poly.pdbx_seq_one_letter_code
_entity_poly.pdbx_strand_id
1 'polypeptide(L)'
;MDNSIFLNGHPIPLDLPPQLSLAVVISTIVERVLNKQNTRIASVSSGGKDIFNPEELHKPWSSFGRIDCHYRQIAKTLKKAVITLNIGDLYCEMSEISHPTMKAYANKMDADFIVINQVKVKMHPLHFEKWQMYDLLFEYDRIIFLDTDILVRPDCPDLFGMVGLEEVGGFVESDYLNRSISITGCQKLMGDVIGWRGEYLNSGVGVYSYRHKPIFERSEKGHVINFGEQDMYNYRIKQLGFPVRPLPIEFNRMGLDNYEGHLPDRLSSFIIHYAGKGWTGISEGSEQRLAKVALMKKDAKELISRFGGRSCHR
;
A
#
# COMPACT_ATOMS: atom_id res chain seq x y z
N MET A 1 -20.39 -5.48 29.66
CA MET A 1 -20.14 -6.91 29.34
C MET A 1 -18.75 -7.22 29.84
N ASP A 2 -18.45 -8.46 30.23
CA ASP A 2 -17.07 -8.84 30.52
C ASP A 2 -16.32 -9.00 29.19
N ASN A 3 -15.63 -7.92 28.78
CA ASN A 3 -14.88 -7.87 27.54
C ASN A 3 -13.53 -8.57 27.75
N SER A 4 -13.41 -9.78 27.23
CA SER A 4 -12.23 -10.63 27.43
C SER A 4 -11.75 -11.19 26.10
N ILE A 5 -10.43 -11.27 25.92
CA ILE A 5 -9.79 -11.73 24.69
C ILE A 5 -9.07 -13.04 24.98
N PHE A 6 -9.30 -14.04 24.13
CA PHE A 6 -8.65 -15.34 24.19
C PHE A 6 -7.91 -15.60 22.89
N LEU A 7 -6.77 -16.28 22.97
CA LEU A 7 -5.99 -16.76 21.83
C LEU A 7 -5.74 -18.25 21.98
N ASN A 8 -6.27 -19.03 21.04
CA ASN A 8 -6.31 -20.49 21.11
C ASN A 8 -6.80 -21.00 22.48
N GLY A 9 -7.83 -20.36 23.04
CA GLY A 9 -8.44 -20.74 24.33
C GLY A 9 -7.74 -20.20 25.58
N HIS A 10 -6.63 -19.46 25.45
CA HIS A 10 -5.93 -18.85 26.58
C HIS A 10 -6.22 -17.35 26.68
N PRO A 11 -6.59 -16.82 27.86
CA PRO A 11 -6.86 -15.39 28.02
C PRO A 11 -5.59 -14.57 27.79
N ILE A 12 -5.70 -13.49 27.04
CA ILE A 12 -4.63 -12.51 26.85
C ILE A 12 -4.97 -11.28 27.72
N PRO A 13 -4.12 -10.92 28.69
CA PRO A 13 -4.26 -9.68 29.43
C PRO A 13 -3.84 -8.51 28.53
N LEU A 14 -4.82 -7.90 27.86
CA LEU A 14 -4.62 -6.69 27.07
C LEU A 14 -5.36 -5.53 27.74
N ASP A 15 -4.59 -4.58 28.28
CA ASP A 15 -5.11 -3.30 28.75
C ASP A 15 -5.27 -2.37 27.53
N LEU A 16 -6.45 -2.44 26.90
CA LEU A 16 -6.77 -1.70 25.67
C LEU A 16 -8.00 -0.82 25.88
N PRO A 17 -7.97 0.43 25.40
CA PRO A 17 -9.13 1.30 25.46
C PRO A 17 -10.37 0.66 24.79
N PRO A 18 -11.56 0.69 25.42
CA PRO A 18 -12.77 0.02 24.94
C PRO A 18 -13.25 0.51 23.56
N GLN A 19 -12.89 1.73 23.19
CA GLN A 19 -13.27 2.39 21.94
C GLN A 19 -12.41 1.98 20.73
N LEU A 20 -11.31 1.24 20.93
CA LEU A 20 -10.50 0.78 19.81
C LEU A 20 -11.31 -0.17 18.92
N SER A 21 -11.13 -0.06 17.60
CA SER A 21 -11.75 -1.00 16.68
C SER A 21 -11.20 -2.40 16.90
N LEU A 22 -12.03 -3.42 16.66
CA LEU A 22 -11.60 -4.81 16.73
C LEU A 22 -10.38 -5.08 15.81
N ALA A 23 -10.28 -4.40 14.66
CA ALA A 23 -9.10 -4.44 13.79
C ALA A 23 -7.80 -4.06 14.52
N VAL A 24 -7.81 -2.95 15.26
CA VAL A 24 -6.65 -2.46 16.02
C VAL A 24 -6.28 -3.43 17.14
N VAL A 25 -7.27 -3.98 17.84
CA VAL A 25 -7.06 -4.99 18.88
C VAL A 25 -6.40 -6.24 18.30
N ILE A 26 -6.89 -6.74 17.16
CA ILE A 26 -6.31 -7.90 16.47
C ILE A 26 -4.87 -7.63 16.03
N SER A 27 -4.60 -6.46 15.44
CA SER A 27 -3.23 -6.05 15.09
C SER A 27 -2.33 -6.05 16.32
N THR A 28 -2.85 -5.54 17.45
CA THR A 28 -2.11 -5.52 18.72
C THR A 28 -1.82 -6.93 19.24
N ILE A 29 -2.75 -7.89 19.13
CA ILE A 29 -2.51 -9.31 19.48
C ILE A 29 -1.40 -9.88 18.60
N VAL A 30 -1.46 -9.62 17.30
CA VAL A 30 -0.45 -10.08 16.33
C VAL A 30 0.94 -9.53 16.66
N GLU A 31 1.02 -8.24 17.00
CA GLU A 31 2.27 -7.55 17.30
C GLU A 31 2.83 -7.87 18.69
N ARG A 32 1.99 -7.94 19.73
CA ARG A 32 2.47 -8.07 21.12
C ARG A 32 2.56 -9.52 21.59
N VAL A 33 1.72 -10.41 21.06
CA VAL A 33 1.56 -11.78 21.58
C VAL A 33 2.09 -12.82 20.61
N LEU A 34 1.76 -12.69 19.32
CA LEU A 34 2.20 -13.63 18.29
C LEU A 34 3.62 -13.33 17.75
N ASN A 35 4.27 -12.29 18.27
CA ASN A 35 5.51 -11.75 17.73
C ASN A 35 6.60 -12.83 17.60
N LYS A 36 7.15 -12.97 16.37
CA LYS A 36 8.29 -13.81 15.94
C LYS A 36 8.05 -15.24 15.45
N GLN A 37 6.83 -15.77 15.46
CA GLN A 37 6.57 -17.07 14.81
C GLN A 37 5.64 -16.82 13.64
N ASN A 38 6.01 -17.27 12.43
CA ASN A 38 5.25 -17.22 11.18
C ASN A 38 3.77 -17.58 11.38
N THR A 39 2.98 -16.69 11.96
CA THR A 39 1.64 -16.97 12.44
C THR A 39 0.75 -15.77 12.18
N ARG A 40 -0.51 -16.07 11.90
CA ARG A 40 -1.51 -15.09 11.53
C ARG A 40 -2.85 -15.50 12.13
N ILE A 41 -3.63 -14.52 12.56
CA ILE A 41 -5.02 -14.74 12.97
C ILE A 41 -5.80 -15.31 11.78
N ALA A 42 -6.29 -16.53 11.96
CA ALA A 42 -7.06 -17.28 10.98
C ALA A 42 -8.56 -17.02 11.13
N SER A 43 -9.02 -16.86 12.37
CA SER A 43 -10.42 -16.54 12.67
C SER A 43 -10.53 -15.81 14.01
N VAL A 44 -11.64 -15.10 14.15
CA VAL A 44 -12.03 -14.36 15.35
C VAL A 44 -13.52 -14.56 15.54
N SER A 45 -13.94 -14.99 16.72
CA SER A 45 -15.34 -15.24 17.02
C SER A 45 -15.78 -14.59 18.32
N SER A 46 -17.06 -14.27 18.43
CA SER A 46 -17.69 -13.87 19.69
C SER A 46 -19.08 -14.49 19.82
N GLY A 47 -19.36 -15.12 20.96
CA GLY A 47 -20.62 -15.83 21.17
C GLY A 47 -20.88 -16.94 20.14
N GLY A 48 -19.82 -17.58 19.62
CA GLY A 48 -19.89 -18.61 18.59
C GLY A 48 -20.13 -18.10 17.16
N LYS A 49 -20.18 -16.78 16.94
CA LYS A 49 -20.29 -16.18 15.59
C LYS A 49 -18.91 -15.76 15.08
N ASP A 50 -18.63 -16.03 13.82
CA ASP A 50 -17.44 -15.50 13.14
C ASP A 50 -17.60 -13.99 12.93
N ILE A 51 -16.67 -13.23 13.50
CA ILE A 51 -16.62 -11.77 13.44
C ILE A 51 -15.33 -11.30 12.76
N PHE A 52 -14.60 -12.19 12.08
CA PHE A 52 -13.36 -11.83 11.38
C PHE A 52 -13.61 -11.35 9.95
N ASN A 53 -14.48 -10.37 9.82
CA ASN A 53 -14.87 -9.78 8.55
C ASN A 53 -14.84 -8.24 8.62
N PRO A 54 -14.75 -7.53 7.50
CA PRO A 54 -14.59 -6.07 7.48
C PRO A 54 -15.67 -5.31 8.27
N GLU A 55 -16.93 -5.73 8.19
CA GLU A 55 -18.05 -5.05 8.84
C GLU A 55 -17.92 -5.08 10.38
N GLU A 56 -17.57 -6.23 10.94
CA GLU A 56 -17.39 -6.39 12.38
C GLU A 56 -16.08 -5.77 12.88
N LEU A 57 -15.02 -5.79 12.05
CA LEU A 57 -13.70 -5.30 12.42
C LEU A 57 -13.64 -3.79 12.74
N HIS A 58 -14.55 -3.00 12.16
CA HIS A 58 -14.64 -1.56 12.42
C HIS A 58 -15.33 -1.21 13.74
N LYS A 59 -16.07 -2.15 14.35
CA LYS A 59 -16.80 -1.90 15.59
C LYS A 59 -15.86 -1.81 16.79
N PRO A 60 -16.18 -1.01 17.82
CA PRO A 60 -15.43 -0.99 19.07
C PRO A 60 -15.35 -2.42 19.65
N TRP A 61 -14.17 -2.86 20.07
CA TRP A 61 -14.02 -4.23 20.56
C TRP A 61 -14.86 -4.50 21.83
N SER A 62 -15.13 -3.44 22.60
CA SER A 62 -16.02 -3.49 23.77
C SER A 62 -17.49 -3.79 23.44
N SER A 63 -17.89 -3.69 22.17
CA SER A 63 -19.22 -4.11 21.71
C SER A 63 -19.39 -5.64 21.66
N PHE A 64 -18.30 -6.39 21.72
CA PHE A 64 -18.29 -7.85 21.76
C PHE A 64 -18.05 -8.34 23.19
N GLY A 65 -18.65 -9.46 23.59
CA GLY A 65 -18.40 -10.06 24.90
C GLY A 65 -17.01 -10.71 24.97
N ARG A 66 -17.00 -12.04 25.13
CA ARG A 66 -15.79 -12.84 24.94
C ARG A 66 -15.41 -12.85 23.45
N ILE A 67 -14.14 -12.59 23.15
CA ILE A 67 -13.55 -12.67 21.80
C ILE A 67 -12.55 -13.82 21.79
N ASP A 68 -12.79 -14.82 20.95
CA ASP A 68 -11.91 -15.96 20.74
C ASP A 68 -11.18 -15.81 19.41
N CYS A 69 -9.86 -15.60 19.48
CA CYS A 69 -8.96 -15.54 18.34
C CYS A 69 -8.28 -16.89 18.13
N HIS A 70 -8.23 -17.37 16.89
CA HIS A 70 -7.43 -18.52 16.51
C HIS A 70 -6.34 -18.10 15.53
N TYR A 71 -5.11 -18.53 15.78
CA TYR A 71 -4.02 -18.33 14.83
C TYR A 71 -3.68 -19.62 14.10
N ARG A 72 -3.14 -19.47 12.89
CA ARG A 72 -2.51 -20.55 12.13
C ARG A 72 -1.05 -20.20 11.86
N GLN A 73 -0.24 -21.22 11.61
CA GLN A 73 1.05 -21.02 10.96
C GLN A 73 0.80 -20.49 9.55
N ILE A 74 1.52 -19.44 9.17
CA ILE A 74 1.62 -18.98 7.80
C ILE A 74 2.28 -20.11 7.01
N ALA A 75 1.72 -20.44 5.86
CA ALA A 75 2.26 -21.49 5.01
C ALA A 75 3.74 -21.23 4.71
N LYS A 76 4.50 -22.30 4.43
CA LYS A 76 5.92 -22.20 4.07
C LYS A 76 6.14 -21.23 2.89
N THR A 77 5.13 -21.06 2.05
CA THR A 77 5.05 -20.09 0.95
C THR A 77 4.00 -19.03 1.25
N LEU A 78 4.43 -17.76 1.27
CA LEU A 78 3.54 -16.60 1.42
C LEU A 78 2.68 -16.43 0.17
N LYS A 79 1.38 -16.14 0.33
CA LYS A 79 0.54 -15.75 -0.80
C LYS A 79 0.79 -14.27 -1.14
N LYS A 80 1.22 -13.99 -2.37
CA LYS A 80 1.67 -12.66 -2.81
C LYS A 80 0.79 -12.12 -3.92
N ALA A 81 0.60 -10.82 -3.96
CA ALA A 81 -0.01 -10.13 -5.09
C ALA A 81 0.74 -8.87 -5.49
N VAL A 82 0.78 -8.59 -6.79
CA VAL A 82 1.07 -7.28 -7.36
C VAL A 82 -0.27 -6.68 -7.80
N ILE A 83 -0.57 -5.49 -7.31
CA ILE A 83 -1.88 -4.87 -7.40
C ILE A 83 -1.74 -3.51 -8.08
N THR A 84 -2.68 -3.20 -8.96
CA THR A 84 -2.80 -1.87 -9.56
C THR A 84 -4.25 -1.40 -9.57
N LEU A 85 -4.47 -0.10 -9.70
CA LEU A 85 -5.77 0.54 -9.76
C LEU A 85 -5.99 1.13 -11.16
N ASN A 86 -7.02 0.65 -11.85
CA ASN A 86 -7.40 1.13 -13.18
C ASN A 86 -8.91 1.34 -13.26
N ILE A 87 -9.37 2.55 -12.89
CA ILE A 87 -10.78 2.92 -12.92
C ILE A 87 -10.94 4.20 -13.74
N GLY A 88 -11.76 4.12 -14.79
CA GLY A 88 -12.10 5.23 -15.66
C GLY A 88 -11.30 5.23 -16.97
N ASP A 89 -11.91 5.79 -18.02
CA ASP A 89 -11.40 5.73 -19.40
C ASP A 89 -10.04 6.42 -19.58
N LEU A 90 -9.66 7.29 -18.64
CA LEU A 90 -8.38 7.98 -18.63
C LEU A 90 -7.20 7.01 -18.53
N TYR A 91 -7.38 5.94 -17.76
CA TYR A 91 -6.32 5.03 -17.38
C TYR A 91 -6.24 3.79 -18.26
N CYS A 92 -7.30 3.51 -19.04
CA CYS A 92 -7.34 2.38 -19.97
C CYS A 92 -6.15 2.36 -20.95
N GLU A 93 -5.82 3.49 -21.58
CA GLU A 93 -4.68 3.56 -22.52
C GLU A 93 -3.33 3.36 -21.84
N MET A 94 -3.17 3.86 -20.62
CA MET A 94 -1.94 3.65 -19.85
C MET A 94 -1.81 2.18 -19.47
N SER A 95 -2.92 1.56 -19.07
CA SER A 95 -2.99 0.16 -18.66
C SER A 95 -2.56 -0.82 -19.75
N GLU A 96 -2.87 -0.53 -21.02
CA GLU A 96 -2.42 -1.33 -22.17
C GLU A 96 -0.89 -1.39 -22.29
N ILE A 97 -0.19 -0.37 -21.77
CA ILE A 97 1.26 -0.25 -21.81
C ILE A 97 1.89 -0.78 -20.52
N SER A 98 1.35 -0.38 -19.37
CA SER A 98 1.94 -0.60 -18.05
C SER A 98 1.65 -1.99 -17.48
N HIS A 99 0.40 -2.45 -17.57
CA HIS A 99 -0.01 -3.71 -16.94
C HIS A 99 0.75 -4.93 -17.47
N PRO A 100 1.13 -5.03 -18.76
CA PRO A 100 2.01 -6.11 -19.22
C PRO A 100 3.35 -6.15 -18.47
N THR A 101 3.95 -5.00 -18.17
CA THR A 101 5.21 -4.92 -17.42
C THR A 101 5.03 -5.33 -15.95
N MET A 102 3.93 -4.89 -15.32
CA MET A 102 3.59 -5.26 -13.95
C MET A 102 3.26 -6.75 -13.82
N LYS A 103 2.52 -7.32 -14.78
CA LYS A 103 2.18 -8.75 -14.82
C LYS A 103 3.42 -9.61 -15.03
N ALA A 104 4.35 -9.19 -15.89
CA ALA A 104 5.64 -9.87 -16.04
C ALA A 104 6.44 -9.87 -14.74
N TYR A 105 6.44 -8.75 -14.02
CA TYR A 105 7.07 -8.66 -12.70
C TYR A 105 6.36 -9.54 -11.66
N ALA A 106 5.01 -9.55 -11.62
CA ALA A 106 4.23 -10.43 -10.74
C ALA A 106 4.58 -11.91 -10.96
N ASN A 107 4.63 -12.35 -12.22
CA ASN A 107 5.02 -13.71 -12.58
C ASN A 107 6.45 -14.05 -12.12
N LYS A 108 7.40 -13.13 -12.28
CA LYS A 108 8.79 -13.30 -11.81
C LYS A 108 8.84 -13.51 -10.28
N MET A 109 7.92 -12.89 -9.54
CA MET A 109 7.86 -12.94 -8.07
C MET A 109 7.03 -14.09 -7.51
N ASP A 110 6.45 -14.94 -8.39
CA ASP A 110 5.45 -15.94 -8.01
C ASP A 110 4.29 -15.30 -7.23
N ALA A 111 3.71 -14.25 -7.83
CA ALA A 111 2.63 -13.45 -7.25
C ALA A 111 1.46 -13.32 -8.23
N ASP A 112 0.24 -13.25 -7.69
CA ASP A 112 -0.96 -12.96 -8.47
C ASP A 112 -0.93 -11.52 -8.96
N PHE A 113 -1.44 -11.26 -10.17
CA PHE A 113 -1.62 -9.89 -10.68
C PHE A 113 -3.09 -9.49 -10.60
N ILE A 114 -3.39 -8.48 -9.78
CA ILE A 114 -4.76 -8.03 -9.50
C ILE A 114 -4.94 -6.59 -9.99
N VAL A 115 -6.02 -6.37 -10.73
CA VAL A 115 -6.43 -5.03 -11.16
C VAL A 115 -7.71 -4.65 -10.43
N ILE A 116 -7.63 -3.62 -9.60
CA ILE A 116 -8.82 -2.97 -9.02
C ILE A 116 -9.44 -2.13 -10.13
N ASN A 117 -10.59 -2.56 -10.66
CA ASN A 117 -11.28 -1.93 -11.79
C ASN A 117 -12.77 -1.65 -11.52
N GLN A 118 -13.21 -1.82 -10.27
CA GLN A 118 -14.58 -1.56 -9.83
C GLN A 118 -14.57 -0.57 -8.68
N VAL A 119 -15.51 0.37 -8.68
CA VAL A 119 -15.71 1.33 -7.58
C VAL A 119 -16.45 0.63 -6.44
N LYS A 120 -15.78 0.41 -5.30
CA LYS A 120 -16.37 -0.22 -4.09
C LYS A 120 -16.21 0.63 -2.84
N VAL A 121 -15.19 1.47 -2.78
CA VAL A 121 -14.94 2.39 -1.66
C VAL A 121 -15.87 3.59 -1.74
N LYS A 122 -16.15 4.08 -2.96
CA LYS A 122 -17.06 5.20 -3.23
C LYS A 122 -16.65 6.49 -2.51
N MET A 123 -15.35 6.71 -2.34
CA MET A 123 -14.76 7.95 -1.83
C MET A 123 -14.12 8.73 -2.98
N HIS A 124 -14.12 10.06 -2.87
CA HIS A 124 -13.50 10.95 -3.86
C HIS A 124 -12.17 11.51 -3.33
N PRO A 125 -11.10 11.57 -4.17
CA PRO A 125 -11.03 11.11 -5.56
C PRO A 125 -10.97 9.57 -5.69
N LEU A 126 -11.12 9.06 -6.93
CA LEU A 126 -11.10 7.63 -7.24
C LEU A 126 -9.84 6.89 -6.73
N HIS A 127 -8.74 7.60 -6.47
CA HIS A 127 -7.55 7.01 -5.87
C HIS A 127 -7.82 6.36 -4.50
N PHE A 128 -8.87 6.74 -3.77
CA PHE A 128 -9.29 6.04 -2.56
C PHE A 128 -9.72 4.59 -2.81
N GLU A 129 -9.97 4.16 -4.05
CA GLU A 129 -10.22 2.76 -4.37
C GLU A 129 -9.00 1.86 -4.09
N LYS A 130 -7.80 2.43 -3.85
CA LYS A 130 -6.66 1.76 -3.21
C LYS A 130 -7.04 1.10 -1.87
N TRP A 131 -8.07 1.60 -1.16
CA TRP A 131 -8.53 1.06 0.12
C TRP A 131 -9.15 -0.34 0.02
N GLN A 132 -9.46 -0.82 -1.19
CA GLN A 132 -9.81 -2.23 -1.39
C GLN A 132 -8.66 -3.19 -0.99
N MET A 133 -7.42 -2.69 -0.85
CA MET A 133 -6.32 -3.45 -0.27
C MET A 133 -6.60 -3.91 1.17
N TYR A 134 -7.51 -3.26 1.90
CA TYR A 134 -7.96 -3.74 3.21
C TYR A 134 -8.47 -5.19 3.14
N ASP A 135 -9.36 -5.45 2.19
CA ASP A 135 -9.95 -6.78 1.98
C ASP A 135 -8.92 -7.75 1.38
N LEU A 136 -8.11 -7.27 0.43
CA LEU A 136 -7.09 -8.10 -0.21
C LEU A 136 -6.02 -8.57 0.79
N LEU A 137 -5.72 -7.81 1.84
CA LEU A 137 -4.81 -8.23 2.91
C LEU A 137 -5.43 -9.29 3.85
N PHE A 138 -6.72 -9.62 3.71
CA PHE A 138 -7.27 -10.87 4.27
C PHE A 138 -6.89 -12.10 3.45
N GLU A 139 -6.79 -11.97 2.14
CA GLU A 139 -6.48 -13.08 1.24
C GLU A 139 -4.98 -13.28 1.02
N TYR A 140 -4.24 -12.20 0.93
CA TYR A 140 -2.81 -12.17 0.62
C TYR A 140 -2.00 -11.87 1.87
N ASP A 141 -0.81 -12.48 1.97
CA ASP A 141 0.12 -12.22 3.06
C ASP A 141 1.04 -11.03 2.73
N ARG A 142 1.29 -10.81 1.44
CA ARG A 142 2.11 -9.72 0.91
C ARG A 142 1.46 -9.08 -0.31
N ILE A 143 1.50 -7.76 -0.37
CA ILE A 143 1.02 -6.98 -1.51
C ILE A 143 2.11 -5.99 -1.92
N ILE A 144 2.36 -5.90 -3.23
CA ILE A 144 2.99 -4.72 -3.85
C ILE A 144 1.87 -3.96 -4.56
N PHE A 145 1.75 -2.68 -4.31
CA PHE A 145 0.88 -1.79 -5.06
C PHE A 145 1.71 -0.95 -6.04
N LEU A 146 1.25 -0.85 -7.28
CA LEU A 146 1.82 -0.01 -8.34
C LEU A 146 0.68 0.80 -8.99
N ASP A 147 0.78 2.12 -9.01
CA ASP A 147 -0.12 2.98 -9.79
C ASP A 147 -0.08 2.60 -11.29
N THR A 148 -1.21 2.77 -11.99
CA THR A 148 -1.35 2.31 -13.39
C THR A 148 -0.42 3.03 -14.37
N ASP A 149 0.08 4.21 -14.01
CA ASP A 149 1.04 4.99 -14.80
C ASP A 149 2.49 4.69 -14.39
N ILE A 150 2.79 3.41 -14.12
CA ILE A 150 4.13 2.90 -13.85
C ILE A 150 4.61 1.92 -14.93
N LEU A 151 5.90 1.97 -15.26
CA LEU A 151 6.58 0.90 -15.98
C LEU A 151 7.56 0.17 -15.06
N VAL A 152 7.51 -1.17 -15.08
CA VAL A 152 8.44 -2.02 -14.34
C VAL A 152 9.47 -2.61 -15.28
N ARG A 153 10.75 -2.45 -14.95
CA ARG A 153 11.85 -2.97 -15.75
C ARG A 153 11.96 -4.51 -15.59
N PRO A 154 12.29 -5.27 -16.64
CA PRO A 154 12.34 -6.74 -16.57
C PRO A 154 13.27 -7.32 -15.48
N ASP A 155 14.40 -6.67 -15.22
CA ASP A 155 15.37 -7.06 -14.20
C ASP A 155 15.09 -6.43 -12.82
N CYS A 156 13.93 -5.79 -12.60
CA CYS A 156 13.54 -5.22 -11.30
C CYS A 156 13.74 -6.24 -10.16
N PRO A 157 14.49 -5.89 -9.09
CA PRO A 157 14.69 -6.75 -7.92
C PRO A 157 13.39 -7.11 -7.21
N ASP A 158 13.46 -8.15 -6.38
CA ASP A 158 12.33 -8.60 -5.55
C ASP A 158 12.07 -7.64 -4.40
N LEU A 159 11.04 -6.79 -4.57
CA LEU A 159 10.57 -5.88 -3.53
C LEU A 159 10.01 -6.60 -2.29
N PHE A 160 9.47 -7.82 -2.42
CA PHE A 160 9.02 -8.60 -1.26
C PHE A 160 10.19 -9.04 -0.37
N GLY A 161 11.34 -9.32 -0.98
CA GLY A 161 12.59 -9.64 -0.27
C GLY A 161 13.29 -8.41 0.32
N MET A 162 13.05 -7.22 -0.22
CA MET A 162 13.68 -5.98 0.24
C MET A 162 13.00 -5.33 1.45
N VAL A 163 11.71 -5.65 1.68
CA VAL A 163 10.86 -5.06 2.71
C VAL A 163 10.38 -6.15 3.66
N GLY A 164 10.64 -5.96 4.96
CA GLY A 164 10.23 -6.90 6.00
C GLY A 164 8.72 -6.99 6.20
N LEU A 165 8.26 -8.03 6.91
CA LEU A 165 6.84 -8.21 7.22
C LEU A 165 6.27 -7.13 8.12
N GLU A 166 7.10 -6.52 8.96
CA GLU A 166 6.71 -5.46 9.88
C GLU A 166 6.86 -4.07 9.26
N GLU A 167 7.45 -3.96 8.06
CA GLU A 167 7.81 -2.68 7.46
C GLU A 167 6.87 -2.30 6.32
N VAL A 168 6.49 -1.02 6.26
CA VAL A 168 5.86 -0.44 5.06
C VAL A 168 6.95 0.05 4.12
N GLY A 169 7.01 -0.54 2.93
CA GLY A 169 7.96 -0.15 1.90
C GLY A 169 7.41 0.94 0.99
N GLY A 170 8.18 2.00 0.74
CA GLY A 170 7.79 3.06 -0.18
C GLY A 170 8.91 4.08 -0.38
N PHE A 171 8.76 4.92 -1.40
CA PHE A 171 9.71 6.01 -1.66
C PHE A 171 9.38 7.24 -0.81
N VAL A 172 10.34 7.71 -0.02
CA VAL A 172 10.22 8.90 0.84
C VAL A 172 10.37 10.16 0.01
N GLU A 173 9.28 10.61 -0.61
CA GLU A 173 9.32 11.80 -1.47
C GLU A 173 9.58 13.10 -0.70
N SER A 174 9.37 13.13 0.62
CA SER A 174 9.71 14.30 1.45
C SER A 174 11.19 14.66 1.46
N ASP A 175 12.06 13.71 1.10
CA ASP A 175 13.51 13.96 1.02
C ASP A 175 13.86 14.85 -0.20
N TYR A 176 12.93 14.97 -1.15
CA TYR A 176 13.09 15.73 -2.39
C TYR A 176 12.06 16.85 -2.53
N LEU A 177 10.89 16.72 -1.90
CA LEU A 177 9.76 17.65 -2.04
C LEU A 177 9.26 18.11 -0.66
N ASN A 178 8.92 19.39 -0.53
CA ASN A 178 8.36 19.88 0.72
C ASN A 178 6.90 19.40 0.90
N ARG A 179 6.69 18.55 1.92
CA ARG A 179 5.38 18.00 2.31
C ARG A 179 4.84 18.50 3.65
N SER A 180 5.45 19.54 4.22
CA SER A 180 5.01 20.13 5.50
C SER A 180 3.53 20.54 5.52
N ILE A 181 3.00 21.08 4.42
CA ILE A 181 1.58 21.48 4.31
C ILE A 181 0.66 20.26 4.43
N SER A 182 0.96 19.18 3.71
CA SER A 182 0.23 17.92 3.78
C SER A 182 0.25 17.31 5.19
N ILE A 183 1.44 17.21 5.79
CA ILE A 183 1.61 16.67 7.16
C ILE A 183 0.81 17.51 8.16
N THR A 184 0.99 18.83 8.13
CA THR A 184 0.32 19.75 9.07
C THR A 184 -1.19 19.74 8.88
N GLY A 185 -1.66 19.70 7.64
CA GLY A 185 -3.09 19.58 7.32
C GLY A 185 -3.68 18.30 7.89
N CYS A 186 -3.00 17.17 7.71
CA CYS A 186 -3.46 15.87 8.21
C CYS A 186 -3.60 15.88 9.73
N GLN A 187 -2.58 16.38 10.44
CA GLN A 187 -2.61 16.46 11.90
C GLN A 187 -3.70 17.41 12.41
N LYS A 188 -3.96 18.53 11.73
CA LYS A 188 -5.06 19.44 12.08
C LYS A 188 -6.43 18.78 11.91
N LEU A 189 -6.61 18.00 10.84
CA LEU A 189 -7.90 17.40 10.50
C LEU A 189 -8.19 16.12 11.29
N MET A 190 -7.19 15.26 11.46
CA MET A 190 -7.35 13.91 12.00
C MET A 190 -6.82 13.76 13.43
N GLY A 191 -6.10 14.75 13.95
CA GLY A 191 -5.48 14.77 15.28
C GLY A 191 -3.96 14.69 15.20
N ASP A 192 -3.26 15.32 16.14
CA ASP A 192 -1.79 15.36 16.14
C ASP A 192 -1.20 13.96 16.33
N VAL A 193 -0.21 13.62 15.50
CA VAL A 193 0.59 12.42 15.65
C VAL A 193 1.91 12.85 16.25
N ILE A 194 2.12 12.53 17.53
CA ILE A 194 3.29 12.96 18.28
C ILE A 194 4.56 12.52 17.53
N GLY A 195 5.42 13.49 17.23
CA GLY A 195 6.70 13.24 16.57
C GLY A 195 6.65 13.13 15.05
N TRP A 196 5.48 13.13 14.40
CA TRP A 196 5.44 13.13 12.93
C TRP A 196 5.70 14.53 12.38
N ARG A 197 6.94 14.75 11.92
CA ARG A 197 7.40 16.05 11.39
C ARG A 197 8.12 15.92 10.04
N GLY A 198 8.20 14.70 9.49
CA GLY A 198 8.89 14.34 8.27
C GLY A 198 8.60 12.89 7.86
N GLU A 199 9.32 12.36 6.88
CA GLU A 199 9.05 11.06 6.24
C GLU A 199 7.62 10.96 5.70
N TYR A 200 7.47 11.34 4.44
CA TYR A 200 6.22 11.28 3.68
C TYR A 200 6.46 10.47 2.41
N LEU A 201 5.77 9.34 2.31
CA LEU A 201 5.87 8.39 1.22
C LEU A 201 5.01 8.82 0.03
N ASN A 202 5.52 8.58 -1.17
CA ASN A 202 4.71 8.54 -2.37
C ASN A 202 3.84 7.27 -2.37
N SER A 203 2.56 7.38 -2.73
CA SER A 203 1.61 6.25 -2.68
C SER A 203 1.53 5.45 -3.98
N GLY A 204 2.34 5.77 -5.00
CA GLY A 204 2.32 5.07 -6.28
C GLY A 204 3.10 3.76 -6.29
N VAL A 205 4.03 3.58 -5.35
CA VAL A 205 4.72 2.32 -5.11
C VAL A 205 4.68 2.02 -3.62
N GLY A 206 4.06 0.90 -3.26
CA GLY A 206 3.92 0.47 -1.87
C GLY A 206 4.15 -1.02 -1.69
N VAL A 207 4.79 -1.42 -0.59
CA VAL A 207 4.96 -2.82 -0.21
C VAL A 207 4.37 -3.04 1.17
N TYR A 208 3.44 -3.98 1.28
CA TYR A 208 2.64 -4.21 2.47
C TYR A 208 2.61 -5.69 2.84
N SER A 209 2.32 -5.96 4.11
CA SER A 209 2.00 -7.29 4.62
C SER A 209 0.59 -7.29 5.19
N TYR A 210 0.06 -8.48 5.49
CA TYR A 210 -1.24 -8.64 6.15
C TYR A 210 -1.41 -7.82 7.43
N ARG A 211 -0.30 -7.46 8.11
CA ARG A 211 -0.29 -6.63 9.32
C ARG A 211 -0.66 -5.17 9.04
N HIS A 212 -0.32 -4.68 7.86
CA HIS A 212 -0.56 -3.28 7.44
C HIS A 212 -1.99 -3.01 7.00
N LYS A 213 -2.89 -4.01 7.08
CA LYS A 213 -4.30 -3.87 6.75
C LYS A 213 -4.97 -2.62 7.35
N PRO A 214 -4.77 -2.27 8.65
CA PRO A 214 -5.43 -1.10 9.24
C PRO A 214 -5.06 0.25 8.60
N ILE A 215 -4.01 0.33 7.77
CA ILE A 215 -3.71 1.54 6.98
C ILE A 215 -4.85 1.86 6.01
N PHE A 216 -5.45 0.82 5.43
CA PHE A 216 -6.51 0.89 4.43
C PHE A 216 -7.92 0.81 5.03
N GLU A 217 -8.03 0.96 6.35
CA GLU A 217 -9.32 1.04 7.02
C GLU A 217 -10.06 2.31 6.58
N ARG A 218 -11.35 2.16 6.23
CA ARG A 218 -12.20 3.30 5.87
C ARG A 218 -12.40 4.20 7.10
N SER A 219 -12.30 5.50 6.89
CA SER A 219 -12.55 6.51 7.91
C SER A 219 -13.70 7.40 7.45
N GLU A 220 -14.69 7.61 8.30
CA GLU A 220 -15.72 8.63 8.08
C GLU A 220 -15.16 10.05 8.26
N LYS A 221 -14.03 10.19 8.96
CA LYS A 221 -13.33 11.45 9.15
C LYS A 221 -12.37 11.70 7.99
N GLY A 222 -12.65 12.74 7.21
CA GLY A 222 -11.67 13.45 6.38
C GLY A 222 -11.94 13.35 4.88
N HIS A 223 -12.49 14.44 4.33
CA HIS A 223 -12.32 14.73 2.91
C HIS A 223 -11.02 15.52 2.70
N VAL A 224 -10.21 15.01 1.77
CA VAL A 224 -9.14 15.62 0.97
C VAL A 224 -8.55 16.94 1.49
N ILE A 225 -7.27 16.93 1.85
CA ILE A 225 -6.51 18.17 2.07
C ILE A 225 -5.82 18.58 0.75
N ASN A 226 -4.80 17.82 0.32
CA ASN A 226 -3.98 18.17 -0.84
C ASN A 226 -3.83 17.00 -1.79
N PHE A 227 -3.27 15.88 -1.31
CA PHE A 227 -3.02 14.68 -2.12
C PHE A 227 -4.02 13.55 -1.83
N GLY A 228 -5.20 13.91 -1.30
CA GLY A 228 -6.34 13.00 -1.12
C GLY A 228 -5.97 11.75 -0.31
N GLU A 229 -5.92 10.60 -0.98
CA GLU A 229 -5.58 9.33 -0.34
C GLU A 229 -4.16 9.32 0.24
N GLN A 230 -3.19 9.97 -0.40
CA GLN A 230 -1.78 9.83 -0.03
C GLN A 230 -1.50 10.51 1.32
N ASP A 231 -2.23 11.59 1.58
CA ASP A 231 -2.27 12.28 2.87
C ASP A 231 -2.78 11.33 3.97
N MET A 232 -3.90 10.64 3.72
CA MET A 232 -4.51 9.70 4.67
C MET A 232 -3.66 8.45 4.88
N TYR A 233 -3.07 7.92 3.81
CA TYR A 233 -2.13 6.81 3.79
C TYR A 233 -0.94 7.07 4.74
N ASN A 234 -0.26 8.20 4.55
CA ASN A 234 0.88 8.58 5.37
C ASN A 234 0.51 8.85 6.82
N TYR A 235 -0.62 9.53 7.04
CA TYR A 235 -1.13 9.75 8.40
C TYR A 235 -1.34 8.44 9.13
N ARG A 236 -1.98 7.45 8.49
CA ARG A 236 -2.28 6.15 9.10
C ARG A 236 -1.03 5.34 9.41
N ILE A 237 -0.04 5.32 8.52
CA ILE A 237 1.26 4.69 8.81
C ILE A 237 1.84 5.22 10.12
N LYS A 238 1.82 6.55 10.27
CA LYS A 238 2.44 7.24 11.41
C LYS A 238 1.62 7.11 12.68
N GLN A 239 0.30 7.24 12.58
CA GLN A 239 -0.62 7.06 13.70
C GLN A 239 -0.52 5.65 14.29
N LEU A 240 -0.37 4.64 13.44
CA LEU A 240 -0.27 3.24 13.85
C LEU A 240 1.16 2.83 14.24
N GLY A 241 2.15 3.68 14.02
CA GLY A 241 3.54 3.44 14.40
C GLY A 241 4.23 2.36 13.56
N PHE A 242 3.77 2.10 12.33
CA PHE A 242 4.44 1.12 11.47
C PHE A 242 5.81 1.64 11.03
N PRO A 243 6.88 0.84 11.16
CA PRO A 243 8.19 1.22 10.68
C PRO A 243 8.17 1.30 9.15
N VAL A 244 8.88 2.30 8.62
CA VAL A 244 9.01 2.52 7.18
C VAL A 244 10.35 1.96 6.71
N ARG A 245 10.32 1.28 5.57
CA ARG A 245 11.50 0.88 4.80
C ARG A 245 11.61 1.80 3.59
N PRO A 246 12.49 2.83 3.63
CA PRO A 246 12.69 3.69 2.48
C PRO A 246 13.19 2.89 1.28
N LEU A 247 12.45 2.93 0.19
CA LEU A 247 12.89 2.39 -1.09
C LEU A 247 13.74 3.45 -1.80
N PRO A 248 14.88 3.06 -2.40
CA PRO A 248 15.67 3.95 -3.23
C PRO A 248 14.86 4.56 -4.38
N ILE A 249 15.27 5.74 -4.86
CA ILE A 249 14.55 6.48 -5.91
C ILE A 249 14.35 5.67 -7.20
N GLU A 250 15.24 4.71 -7.47
CA GLU A 250 15.16 3.82 -8.63
C GLU A 250 13.93 2.89 -8.60
N PHE A 251 13.28 2.74 -7.46
CA PHE A 251 12.05 1.95 -7.28
C PHE A 251 10.77 2.79 -7.29
N ASN A 252 10.88 4.11 -7.46
CA ASN A 252 9.72 4.99 -7.69
C ASN A 252 10.19 6.30 -8.35
N ARG A 253 10.79 6.19 -9.54
CA ARG A 253 11.39 7.34 -10.21
C ARG A 253 10.31 8.19 -10.86
N MET A 254 9.86 9.20 -10.11
CA MET A 254 8.95 10.26 -10.56
C MET A 254 9.70 11.38 -11.27
N GLY A 255 9.02 12.19 -12.08
CA GLY A 255 9.57 13.47 -12.53
C GLY A 255 9.75 14.42 -11.32
N LEU A 256 10.99 14.87 -11.10
CA LEU A 256 11.35 15.75 -9.99
C LEU A 256 12.02 16.97 -10.60
N ASP A 257 11.21 17.92 -11.08
CA ASP A 257 11.64 19.06 -11.92
C ASP A 257 12.87 19.81 -11.38
N ASN A 258 12.99 19.95 -10.05
CA ASN A 258 14.11 20.65 -9.40
C ASN A 258 15.41 19.82 -9.27
N TYR A 259 15.39 18.55 -9.67
CA TYR A 259 16.48 17.59 -9.43
C TYR A 259 16.89 16.81 -10.70
N GLU A 260 16.27 17.05 -11.86
CA GLU A 260 16.47 16.21 -13.06
C GLU A 260 17.92 16.12 -13.53
N GLY A 261 18.75 17.17 -13.32
CA GLY A 261 20.17 17.16 -13.68
C GLY A 261 21.09 16.40 -12.71
N HIS A 262 20.59 16.02 -11.55
CA HIS A 262 21.37 15.33 -10.50
C HIS A 262 20.91 13.90 -10.23
N LEU A 263 19.80 13.51 -10.85
CA LEU A 263 19.22 12.19 -10.68
C LEU A 263 19.55 11.28 -11.87
N PRO A 264 19.61 9.97 -11.65
CA PRO A 264 19.77 9.03 -12.75
C PRO A 264 18.68 9.22 -13.81
N ASP A 265 19.06 8.96 -15.07
CA ASP A 265 18.12 8.89 -16.19
C ASP A 265 16.99 7.92 -15.84
N ARG A 266 15.74 8.25 -16.17
CA ARG A 266 14.59 7.44 -15.75
C ARG A 266 14.66 6.00 -16.27
N LEU A 267 15.24 5.77 -17.44
CA LEU A 267 15.38 4.43 -18.01
C LEU A 267 16.46 3.60 -17.30
N SER A 268 17.29 4.23 -16.46
CA SER A 268 18.22 3.54 -15.55
C SER A 268 17.58 3.10 -14.23
N SER A 269 16.34 3.51 -13.95
CA SER A 269 15.57 3.08 -12.78
C SER A 269 14.86 1.74 -13.03
N PHE A 270 14.53 1.03 -11.95
CA PHE A 270 13.79 -0.24 -12.01
C PHE A 270 12.30 -0.04 -12.16
N ILE A 271 11.77 1.04 -11.57
CA ILE A 271 10.36 1.42 -11.63
C ILE A 271 10.29 2.89 -12.02
N ILE A 272 9.68 3.15 -13.16
CA ILE A 272 9.46 4.51 -13.69
C ILE A 272 8.03 4.89 -13.40
N HIS A 273 7.83 6.00 -12.68
CA HIS A 273 6.51 6.48 -12.29
C HIS A 273 6.23 7.80 -13.01
N TYR A 274 5.15 7.84 -13.79
CA TYR A 274 4.77 9.02 -14.56
C TYR A 274 3.85 9.94 -13.74
N ALA A 275 4.15 10.12 -12.45
CA ALA A 275 3.32 10.86 -11.50
C ALA A 275 3.12 12.34 -11.89
N GLY A 276 1.89 12.83 -11.74
CA GLY A 276 1.56 14.26 -11.91
C GLY A 276 2.00 14.81 -13.28
N LYS A 277 2.70 15.96 -13.26
CA LYS A 277 3.28 16.65 -14.43
C LYS A 277 4.54 15.97 -14.99
N GLY A 278 5.13 15.07 -14.20
CA GLY A 278 6.49 14.58 -14.34
C GLY A 278 6.77 13.99 -15.72
N TRP A 279 7.90 14.42 -16.28
CA TRP A 279 8.49 14.08 -17.58
C TRP A 279 7.96 14.77 -18.83
N THR A 280 6.72 15.26 -18.82
CA THR A 280 6.15 15.90 -20.01
C THR A 280 6.29 17.42 -19.98
N GLY A 281 6.42 18.02 -18.79
CA GLY A 281 6.39 19.47 -18.60
C GLY A 281 5.01 20.10 -18.83
N ILE A 282 3.99 19.30 -19.17
CA ILE A 282 2.64 19.76 -19.45
C ILE A 282 1.83 19.67 -18.16
N SER A 283 1.19 20.78 -17.79
CA SER A 283 0.65 20.92 -16.44
C SER A 283 -0.60 20.08 -16.19
N GLU A 284 -1.59 20.07 -17.09
CA GLU A 284 -2.88 19.37 -16.89
C GLU A 284 -3.61 19.12 -18.22
N GLY A 285 -4.66 18.28 -18.20
CA GLY A 285 -5.62 18.13 -19.30
C GLY A 285 -5.35 16.96 -20.26
N SER A 286 -6.11 16.91 -21.36
CA SER A 286 -6.01 15.85 -22.37
C SER A 286 -4.64 15.81 -23.05
N GLU A 287 -4.00 16.96 -23.22
CA GLU A 287 -2.66 17.08 -23.81
C GLU A 287 -1.59 16.41 -22.94
N GLN A 288 -1.64 16.63 -21.62
CA GLN A 288 -0.77 15.95 -20.67
C GLN A 288 -0.93 14.43 -20.73
N ARG A 289 -2.19 13.94 -20.78
CA ARG A 289 -2.49 12.50 -20.91
C ARG A 289 -1.85 11.93 -22.17
N LEU A 290 -2.08 12.56 -23.32
CA LEU A 290 -1.55 12.06 -24.60
C LEU A 290 -0.02 12.05 -24.62
N ALA A 291 0.62 13.10 -24.10
CA ALA A 291 2.07 13.16 -23.97
C ALA A 291 2.61 12.06 -23.04
N LYS A 292 1.95 11.82 -21.91
CA LYS A 292 2.31 10.75 -20.96
C LYS A 292 2.19 9.37 -21.62
N VAL A 293 1.07 9.08 -22.29
CA VAL A 293 0.86 7.82 -23.02
C VAL A 293 1.92 7.63 -24.11
N ALA A 294 2.22 8.67 -24.89
CA ALA A 294 3.25 8.60 -25.93
C ALA A 294 4.64 8.31 -25.34
N LEU A 295 4.99 8.97 -24.23
CA LEU A 295 6.25 8.76 -23.54
C LEU A 295 6.35 7.35 -22.95
N MET A 296 5.30 6.87 -22.28
CA MET A 296 5.23 5.50 -21.76
C MET A 296 5.40 4.47 -22.88
N LYS A 297 4.76 4.65 -24.05
CA LYS A 297 4.93 3.76 -25.21
C LYS A 297 6.38 3.71 -25.70
N LYS A 298 7.04 4.86 -25.76
CA LYS A 298 8.45 4.97 -26.16
C LYS A 298 9.35 4.25 -25.15
N ASP A 299 9.18 4.55 -23.87
CA ASP A 299 10.02 4.02 -22.81
C ASP A 299 9.80 2.51 -22.62
N ALA A 300 8.58 2.00 -22.71
CA ALA A 300 8.29 0.57 -22.64
C ALA A 300 9.04 -0.22 -23.74
N LYS A 301 9.05 0.30 -24.98
CA LYS A 301 9.83 -0.31 -26.09
C LYS A 301 11.32 -0.30 -25.80
N GLU A 302 11.82 0.81 -25.27
CA GLU A 302 13.24 0.96 -24.94
C GLU A 302 13.67 0.01 -23.80
N LEU A 303 12.84 -0.14 -22.76
CA LEU A 303 13.10 -1.08 -21.67
C LEU A 303 13.13 -2.53 -22.16
N ILE A 304 12.21 -2.91 -23.05
CA ILE A 304 12.21 -4.25 -23.67
C ILE A 304 13.48 -4.45 -24.51
N SER A 305 13.86 -3.45 -25.32
CA SER A 305 15.08 -3.51 -26.15
C SER A 305 16.35 -3.68 -25.29
N ARG A 306 16.48 -2.91 -24.21
CA ARG A 306 17.67 -2.92 -23.34
C ARG A 306 17.75 -4.13 -22.40
N PHE A 307 16.62 -4.62 -21.92
CA PHE A 307 16.58 -5.56 -20.78
C PHE A 307 15.79 -6.85 -21.05
N GLY A 308 14.97 -6.91 -22.10
CA GLY A 308 14.09 -8.05 -22.39
C GLY A 308 14.81 -9.33 -22.83
N GLY A 309 16.04 -9.24 -23.35
CA GLY A 309 16.84 -10.39 -23.79
C GLY A 309 17.69 -11.05 -22.71
N ARG A 310 17.74 -10.50 -21.49
CA ARG A 310 18.51 -11.09 -20.39
C ARG A 310 17.64 -12.10 -19.65
N SER A 311 17.51 -13.30 -20.21
CA SER A 311 16.97 -14.44 -19.45
C SER A 311 17.81 -14.60 -18.18
N CYS A 312 17.16 -14.53 -17.01
CA CYS A 312 17.79 -14.85 -15.73
C CYS A 312 18.27 -16.30 -15.75
N HIS A 313 19.49 -16.53 -16.19
CA HIS A 313 20.28 -17.69 -15.78
C HIS A 313 21.00 -17.29 -14.51
N ARG A 314 20.33 -17.50 -13.37
CA ARG A 314 20.95 -17.71 -12.06
C ARG A 314 20.08 -18.65 -11.26
#